data_AF-E6TE74-F1
#
_entry.id   AF-E6TE74-F1
#
_cell.length_a   1.000
_cell.length_b   1.000
_cell.length_c   1.000
_cell.angle_alpha   90.00
_cell.angle_beta   90.00
_cell.angle_gamma   90.00
#
_symmetry.space_group_name_H-M   'P 1'
#
loop_
_entity.id
_entity.type
_entity.pdbx_description
1 polymer ?
#
loop_
_entity_poly.entity_id
_entity_poly.type
_entity_poly.pdbx_seq_one_letter_code
_entity_poly.pdbx_strand_id
1 'polypeptide(L)'
;MPGAHRSDVVVVGAGPTGLTLACCLRLHGVSVRVLDAAAGPATTSRANFLHARGSEVLDRMGALGTLPQESLRALRITNYLGDRPLATLEFGDPGMRTAAPPMVVSQAKVEAALRARLADLDVEPEWGRKVIDVREDADGVVADLADGARVRGQWLVGCDGTTSVVRRQTGIEFPGVRLSERFLLADIHLDWAVDRAGTTGWIHPDGVVGAMPMPSTDGRDDLWRLFVYDPSLDRKPTDSEILDRISELVPYRTGRRVEIGDAEWLSMFTVHRRLADTYRRGRVLIAGDAAHVHAPFGGQGMLTGIGDAENVGFKLALVVRGLAADDLLDTYEAERRPLATQVLRGTSAITRVNVAGNPIVRFLRDRVAPRVFGLPAVQRWTTDTASQLWVSYRNGPLGGRGSKPRPGDRIDDAPCSRPDGTATRLHGELGGRWALLLPRGVPAVGAAAVRGPAGYLADYLVTLHHGRDDVMLVRPDAHLAWRGAHDDVAGLDRWLATALHPGGTQ
;
A
#
# COMPACT_ATOMS: atom_id res chain seq x y z
N MET A 1 7.57 -40.00 13.16
CA MET A 1 7.13 -38.59 13.22
C MET A 1 7.13 -38.07 11.79
N PRO A 2 5.96 -37.85 11.17
CA PRO A 2 5.93 -37.29 9.82
C PRO A 2 6.56 -35.89 9.86
N GLY A 3 7.58 -35.67 9.04
CA GLY A 3 8.43 -34.49 9.11
C GLY A 3 7.63 -33.20 9.00
N ALA A 4 7.80 -32.28 9.94
CA ALA A 4 7.25 -30.95 9.84
C ALA A 4 7.80 -30.30 8.56
N HIS A 5 6.95 -30.16 7.53
CA HIS A 5 7.31 -29.46 6.29
C HIS A 5 7.73 -28.03 6.65
N ARG A 6 9.03 -27.74 6.53
CA ARG A 6 9.63 -26.43 6.72
C ARG A 6 9.27 -25.57 5.50
N SER A 7 8.59 -24.45 5.73
CA SER A 7 8.40 -23.44 4.68
C SER A 7 9.61 -22.52 4.62
N ASP A 8 9.80 -21.84 3.49
CA ASP A 8 10.86 -20.84 3.39
C ASP A 8 10.49 -19.60 4.18
N VAL A 9 9.25 -19.12 4.04
CA VAL A 9 8.76 -17.93 4.72
C VAL A 9 7.46 -18.22 5.45
N VAL A 10 7.34 -17.70 6.68
CA VAL A 10 6.08 -17.65 7.43
C VAL A 10 5.59 -16.20 7.47
N VAL A 11 4.39 -15.94 6.98
CA VAL A 11 3.74 -14.63 7.04
C VAL A 11 2.68 -14.69 8.14
N VAL A 12 2.75 -13.77 9.11
CA VAL A 12 1.77 -13.68 10.20
C VAL A 12 0.83 -12.51 9.93
N GLY A 13 -0.44 -12.81 9.67
CA GLY A 13 -1.49 -11.86 9.29
C GLY A 13 -1.87 -11.98 7.81
N ALA A 14 -3.12 -12.31 7.53
CA ALA A 14 -3.75 -12.41 6.21
C ALA A 14 -4.56 -11.15 5.84
N GLY A 15 -4.12 -9.98 6.32
CA GLY A 15 -4.58 -8.69 5.82
C GLY A 15 -3.98 -8.34 4.46
N PRO A 16 -4.27 -7.14 3.90
CA PRO A 16 -3.86 -6.77 2.54
C PRO A 16 -2.33 -6.80 2.37
N THR A 17 -1.56 -6.39 3.38
CA THR A 17 -0.10 -6.46 3.38
C THR A 17 0.40 -7.90 3.31
N GLY A 18 -0.10 -8.79 4.18
CA GLY A 18 0.36 -10.17 4.24
C GLY A 18 -0.01 -10.98 3.01
N LEU A 19 -1.22 -10.79 2.49
CA LEU A 19 -1.65 -11.42 1.24
C LEU A 19 -0.83 -10.93 0.04
N THR A 20 -0.57 -9.62 -0.06
CA THR A 20 0.30 -9.04 -1.10
C THR A 20 1.70 -9.65 -1.03
N LEU A 21 2.28 -9.75 0.17
CA LEU A 21 3.60 -10.32 0.38
C LEU A 21 3.64 -11.80 -0.04
N ALA A 22 2.63 -12.58 0.36
CA ALA A 22 2.53 -13.98 0.00
C ALA A 22 2.44 -14.18 -1.53
N CYS A 23 1.62 -13.37 -2.23
CA CYS A 23 1.58 -13.37 -3.69
C CYS A 23 2.95 -13.06 -4.29
N CYS A 24 3.63 -12.01 -3.80
CA CYS A 24 4.95 -11.62 -4.29
C CYS A 24 5.98 -12.75 -4.12
N LEU A 25 6.03 -13.38 -2.96
CA LEU A 25 6.93 -14.52 -2.68
C LEU A 25 6.63 -15.72 -3.59
N ARG A 26 5.34 -16.04 -3.78
CA ARG A 26 4.91 -17.14 -4.66
C ARG A 26 5.24 -16.89 -6.14
N LEU A 27 5.10 -15.65 -6.62
CA LEU A 27 5.53 -15.26 -7.97
C LEU A 27 7.03 -15.48 -8.19
N HIS A 28 7.83 -15.44 -7.12
CA HIS A 28 9.26 -15.74 -7.17
C HIS A 28 9.60 -17.22 -6.87
N GLY A 29 8.60 -18.09 -6.73
CA GLY A 29 8.79 -19.51 -6.48
C GLY A 29 9.14 -19.89 -5.04
N VAL A 30 9.03 -18.96 -4.08
CA VAL A 30 9.31 -19.21 -2.66
C VAL A 30 8.13 -19.91 -1.99
N SER A 31 8.36 -20.91 -1.13
CA SER A 31 7.29 -21.54 -0.36
C SER A 31 6.87 -20.65 0.82
N VAL A 32 5.56 -20.43 0.99
CA VAL A 32 5.02 -19.53 2.03
C VAL A 32 3.87 -20.17 2.78
N ARG A 33 3.82 -19.95 4.09
CA ARG A 33 2.63 -20.19 4.93
C ARG A 33 2.10 -18.86 5.44
N VAL A 34 0.79 -18.66 5.36
CA VAL A 34 0.13 -17.44 5.85
C VAL A 34 -0.75 -17.81 7.02
N LEU A 35 -0.44 -17.31 8.22
CA LEU A 35 -1.15 -17.64 9.46
C LEU A 35 -1.98 -16.43 9.90
N ASP A 36 -3.28 -16.62 10.16
CA ASP A 36 -4.12 -15.55 10.69
C ASP A 36 -4.89 -15.99 11.95
N ALA A 37 -5.03 -15.07 12.90
CA ALA A 37 -5.73 -15.32 14.15
C ALA A 37 -7.26 -15.32 14.00
N ALA A 38 -7.79 -14.66 12.97
CA ALA A 38 -9.22 -14.63 12.68
C ALA A 38 -9.72 -16.01 12.24
N ALA A 39 -10.98 -16.33 12.54
CA ALA A 39 -11.60 -17.58 12.13
C ALA A 39 -11.89 -17.66 10.61
N GLY A 40 -11.81 -16.53 9.92
CA GLY A 40 -12.08 -16.39 8.51
C GLY A 40 -11.89 -14.94 8.05
N PRO A 41 -12.12 -14.66 6.76
CA PRO A 41 -11.94 -13.32 6.20
C PRO A 41 -12.91 -12.30 6.79
N ALA A 42 -12.48 -11.04 6.79
CA ALA A 42 -13.33 -9.94 7.18
C ALA A 42 -14.48 -9.76 6.17
N THR A 43 -15.71 -9.65 6.67
CA THR A 43 -16.92 -9.35 5.88
C THR A 43 -17.22 -7.85 5.84
N THR A 44 -16.73 -7.10 6.83
CA THR A 44 -16.90 -5.64 6.94
C THR A 44 -15.59 -4.93 6.62
N SER A 45 -15.65 -3.84 5.86
CA SER A 45 -14.46 -3.09 5.44
C SER A 45 -14.33 -1.75 6.13
N ARG A 46 -13.11 -1.35 6.49
CA ARG A 46 -12.79 -0.02 7.05
C ARG A 46 -12.24 0.96 6.01
N ALA A 47 -11.52 0.47 5.00
CA ALA A 47 -11.02 1.27 3.89
C ALA A 47 -11.85 1.00 2.63
N ASN A 48 -12.23 2.06 1.91
CA ASN A 48 -13.05 1.95 0.70
C ASN A 48 -12.39 2.56 -0.53
N PHE A 49 -11.08 2.77 -0.47
CA PHE A 49 -10.36 3.44 -1.54
C PHE A 49 -9.03 2.76 -1.79
N LEU A 50 -8.82 2.36 -3.05
CA LEU A 50 -7.54 1.89 -3.57
C LEU A 50 -6.97 2.96 -4.49
N HIS A 51 -5.83 3.54 -4.12
CA HIS A 51 -5.15 4.53 -4.95
C HIS A 51 -4.49 3.89 -6.18
N ALA A 52 -4.21 4.72 -7.18
CA ALA A 52 -3.57 4.32 -8.43
C ALA A 52 -2.35 3.41 -8.23
N ARG A 53 -1.41 3.78 -7.34
CA ARG A 53 -0.23 2.95 -7.06
C ARG A 53 -0.61 1.56 -6.55
N GLY A 54 -1.63 1.45 -5.70
CA GLY A 54 -2.11 0.16 -5.20
C GLY A 54 -2.76 -0.66 -6.30
N SER A 55 -3.59 -0.04 -7.13
CA SER A 55 -4.17 -0.67 -8.32
C SER A 55 -3.09 -1.24 -9.25
N GLU A 56 -2.01 -0.51 -9.49
CA GLU A 56 -0.91 -1.00 -10.34
C GLU A 56 -0.11 -2.14 -9.70
N VAL A 57 0.06 -2.16 -8.38
CA VAL A 57 0.68 -3.31 -7.69
C VAL A 57 -0.18 -4.55 -7.88
N LEU A 58 -1.49 -4.43 -7.65
CA LEU A 58 -2.43 -5.54 -7.85
C LEU A 58 -2.42 -6.02 -9.30
N ASP A 59 -2.42 -5.10 -10.27
CA ASP A 59 -2.37 -5.42 -11.69
C ASP A 59 -1.10 -6.19 -12.06
N ARG A 60 0.08 -5.70 -11.64
CA ARG A 60 1.37 -6.38 -11.88
C ARG A 60 1.42 -7.79 -11.30
N MET A 61 0.74 -8.04 -10.18
CA MET A 61 0.70 -9.37 -9.56
C MET A 61 -0.39 -10.27 -10.14
N GLY A 62 -1.28 -9.75 -11.00
CA GLY A 62 -2.46 -10.45 -11.50
C GLY A 62 -3.60 -10.56 -10.48
N ALA A 63 -3.60 -9.73 -9.42
CA ALA A 63 -4.59 -9.72 -8.35
C ALA A 63 -5.71 -8.68 -8.56
N LEU A 64 -5.71 -7.94 -9.68
CA LEU A 64 -6.72 -6.90 -9.94
C LEU A 64 -8.11 -7.49 -10.21
N GLY A 65 -8.19 -8.68 -10.81
CA GLY A 65 -9.43 -9.45 -11.01
C GLY A 65 -10.57 -8.63 -11.62
N THR A 66 -11.75 -8.72 -11.01
CA THR A 66 -12.97 -8.00 -11.39
C THR A 66 -13.14 -6.65 -10.68
N LEU A 67 -12.18 -6.22 -9.86
CA LEU A 67 -12.28 -4.98 -9.08
C LEU A 67 -12.56 -3.75 -9.97
N PRO A 68 -11.95 -3.58 -11.15
CA PRO A 68 -12.23 -2.43 -12.00
C PRO A 68 -13.67 -2.37 -12.52
N GLN A 69 -14.35 -3.51 -12.66
CA GLN A 69 -15.75 -3.61 -13.10
C GLN A 69 -16.70 -3.34 -11.93
N GLU A 70 -16.29 -3.69 -10.72
CA GLU A 70 -17.09 -3.54 -9.50
C GLU A 70 -16.90 -2.21 -8.78
N SER A 71 -15.88 -1.44 -9.16
CA SER A 71 -15.55 -0.15 -8.54
C SER A 71 -16.37 1.01 -9.11
N LEU A 72 -16.63 2.02 -8.28
CA LEU A 72 -17.13 3.31 -8.77
C LEU A 72 -15.95 4.06 -9.44
N ARG A 73 -15.98 4.15 -10.77
CA ARG A 73 -14.88 4.65 -11.62
C ARG A 73 -14.74 6.16 -11.68
N ALA A 74 -15.79 6.91 -11.37
CA ALA A 74 -15.76 8.37 -11.36
C ALA A 74 -15.61 8.83 -9.92
N LEU A 75 -14.45 9.39 -9.58
CA LEU A 75 -14.16 9.87 -8.23
C LEU A 75 -14.04 11.38 -8.24
N ARG A 76 -15.15 12.02 -7.86
CA ARG A 76 -15.18 13.44 -7.56
C ARG A 76 -15.13 13.64 -6.05
N ILE A 77 -14.05 14.17 -5.49
CA ILE A 77 -14.00 14.58 -4.08
C ILE A 77 -14.30 16.07 -3.99
N THR A 78 -15.50 16.41 -3.52
CA THR A 78 -15.89 17.81 -3.29
C THR A 78 -15.78 18.16 -1.83
N ASN A 79 -14.93 19.13 -1.49
CA ASN A 79 -14.83 19.65 -0.13
C ASN A 79 -15.64 20.95 -0.03
N TYR A 80 -16.43 21.07 1.03
CA TYR A 80 -17.21 22.24 1.40
C TYR A 80 -16.59 22.92 2.62
N LEU A 81 -16.71 24.25 2.64
CA LEU A 81 -16.51 25.05 3.85
C LEU A 81 -17.85 25.72 4.16
N GLY A 82 -18.58 25.18 5.14
CA GLY A 82 -19.99 25.49 5.34
C GLY A 82 -20.84 25.04 4.14
N ASP A 83 -21.56 25.98 3.52
CA ASP A 83 -22.44 25.75 2.37
C ASP A 83 -21.73 25.91 1.01
N ARG A 84 -20.49 26.41 0.98
CA ARG A 84 -19.77 26.71 -0.27
C ARG A 84 -18.81 25.58 -0.68
N PRO A 85 -18.84 25.13 -1.94
CA PRO A 85 -17.84 24.21 -2.46
C PRO A 85 -16.48 24.94 -2.49
N LEU A 86 -15.51 24.39 -1.78
CA LEU A 86 -14.15 24.91 -1.66
C LEU A 86 -13.28 24.43 -2.83
N ALA A 87 -13.36 23.14 -3.15
CA ALA A 87 -12.68 22.54 -4.29
C ALA A 87 -13.31 21.19 -4.64
N THR A 88 -13.27 20.87 -5.93
CA THR A 88 -13.65 19.57 -6.46
C THR A 88 -12.41 18.95 -7.07
N LEU A 89 -11.95 17.84 -6.48
CA LEU A 89 -10.83 17.04 -6.98
C LEU A 89 -11.38 15.90 -7.82
N GLU A 90 -10.93 15.80 -9.07
CA GLU A 90 -11.26 14.67 -9.92
C GLU A 90 -10.08 13.68 -9.91
N PHE A 91 -10.31 12.49 -9.38
CA PHE A 91 -9.34 11.40 -9.41
C PHE A 91 -9.63 10.54 -10.64
N GLY A 92 -8.58 10.21 -11.38
CA GLY A 92 -8.68 9.48 -12.66
C GLY A 92 -8.34 10.30 -13.91
N ASP A 93 -7.76 11.50 -13.76
CA ASP A 93 -7.22 12.30 -14.87
C ASP A 93 -6.28 11.44 -15.75
N PRO A 94 -6.54 11.32 -17.07
CA PRO A 94 -5.65 10.67 -18.05
C PRO A 94 -4.19 11.16 -18.00
N GLY A 95 -3.96 12.37 -17.49
CA GLY A 95 -2.63 12.93 -17.28
C GLY A 95 -1.80 12.27 -16.17
N MET A 96 -2.39 11.45 -15.29
CA MET A 96 -1.67 10.82 -14.16
C MET A 96 -0.74 9.67 -14.56
N ARG A 97 -0.64 9.31 -15.85
CA ARG A 97 0.28 8.26 -16.37
C ARG A 97 0.26 6.95 -15.56
N THR A 98 -0.90 6.59 -15.02
CA THR A 98 -1.09 5.35 -14.26
C THR A 98 -1.53 4.21 -15.17
N ALA A 99 -1.01 3.00 -14.93
CA ALA A 99 -1.45 1.80 -15.63
C ALA A 99 -2.87 1.38 -15.22
N ALA A 100 -3.23 1.63 -13.95
CA ALA A 100 -4.51 1.27 -13.37
C ALA A 100 -5.12 2.46 -12.61
N PRO A 101 -6.41 2.79 -12.83
CA PRO A 101 -7.04 3.93 -12.17
C PRO A 101 -7.23 3.68 -10.66
N PRO A 102 -7.32 4.75 -9.84
CA PRO A 102 -7.80 4.62 -8.47
C PRO A 102 -9.25 4.11 -8.47
N MET A 103 -9.64 3.39 -7.41
CA MET A 103 -10.94 2.73 -7.31
C MET A 103 -11.58 2.96 -5.95
N VAL A 104 -12.88 3.25 -5.94
CA VAL A 104 -13.71 3.05 -4.75
C VAL A 104 -14.02 1.57 -4.64
N VAL A 105 -13.36 0.90 -3.70
CA VAL A 105 -13.53 -0.52 -3.47
C VAL A 105 -13.23 -0.83 -2.02
N SER A 106 -14.04 -1.72 -1.43
CA SER A 106 -13.85 -2.12 -0.05
C SER A 106 -12.55 -2.93 0.11
N GLN A 107 -11.86 -2.76 1.23
CA GLN A 107 -10.71 -3.56 1.62
C GLN A 107 -11.04 -5.05 1.59
N ALA A 108 -12.24 -5.45 2.01
CA ALA A 108 -12.67 -6.85 1.95
C ALA A 108 -12.67 -7.41 0.52
N LYS A 109 -13.08 -6.62 -0.49
CA LYS A 109 -12.98 -7.00 -1.90
C LYS A 109 -11.53 -7.07 -2.40
N VAL A 110 -10.69 -6.12 -1.98
CA VAL A 110 -9.24 -6.16 -2.26
C VAL A 110 -8.58 -7.41 -1.67
N GLU A 111 -8.87 -7.72 -0.41
CA GLU A 111 -8.40 -8.93 0.27
C GLU A 111 -8.96 -10.21 -0.39
N ALA A 112 -10.21 -10.19 -0.87
CA ALA A 112 -10.79 -11.30 -1.62
C ALA A 112 -10.06 -11.53 -2.96
N ALA A 113 -9.77 -10.48 -3.72
CA ALA A 113 -9.03 -10.59 -4.97
C ALA A 113 -7.59 -11.07 -4.75
N LEU A 114 -6.92 -10.59 -3.70
CA LEU A 114 -5.60 -11.08 -3.30
C LEU A 114 -5.64 -12.56 -2.88
N ARG A 115 -6.66 -12.99 -2.13
CA ARG A 115 -6.83 -14.40 -1.75
C ARG A 115 -7.13 -15.29 -2.95
N ALA A 116 -7.96 -14.84 -3.89
CA ALA A 116 -8.20 -15.56 -5.14
C ALA A 116 -6.88 -15.73 -5.92
N ARG A 117 -6.09 -14.65 -6.05
CA ARG A 117 -4.78 -14.72 -6.68
C ARG A 117 -3.80 -15.63 -5.93
N LEU A 118 -3.84 -15.65 -4.60
CA LEU A 118 -2.99 -16.51 -3.80
C LEU A 118 -3.37 -17.99 -3.95
N ALA A 119 -4.67 -18.28 -4.09
CA ALA A 119 -5.18 -19.61 -4.39
C ALA A 119 -4.74 -20.09 -5.79
N ASP A 120 -4.75 -19.20 -6.81
CA ASP A 120 -4.17 -19.49 -8.13
C ASP A 120 -2.65 -19.77 -8.09
N LEU A 121 -1.99 -19.41 -6.98
CA LEU A 121 -0.57 -19.65 -6.71
C LEU A 121 -0.35 -20.80 -5.72
N ASP A 122 -1.38 -21.64 -5.53
CA ASP A 122 -1.44 -22.83 -4.69
C ASP A 122 -1.20 -22.57 -3.18
N VAL A 123 -1.66 -21.43 -2.69
CA VAL A 123 -1.59 -21.08 -1.26
C VAL A 123 -2.93 -20.58 -0.74
N GLU A 124 -3.33 -21.09 0.41
CA GLU A 124 -4.48 -20.58 1.15
C GLU A 124 -4.05 -20.09 2.55
N PRO A 125 -4.62 -18.99 3.06
CA PRO A 125 -4.38 -18.59 4.44
C PRO A 125 -4.91 -19.61 5.45
N GLU A 126 -4.10 -19.89 6.46
CA GLU A 126 -4.46 -20.75 7.59
C GLU A 126 -5.15 -19.92 8.67
N TRP A 127 -6.48 -19.93 8.64
CA TRP A 127 -7.32 -19.24 9.61
C TRP A 127 -7.34 -19.93 10.98
N GLY A 128 -7.62 -19.17 12.04
CA GLY A 128 -7.64 -19.64 13.42
C GLY A 128 -6.26 -19.97 14.00
N ARG A 129 -5.17 -19.64 13.29
CA ARG A 129 -3.78 -19.91 13.67
C ARG A 129 -3.15 -18.69 14.34
N LYS A 130 -3.58 -18.40 15.57
CA LYS A 130 -3.06 -17.28 16.35
C LYS A 130 -1.62 -17.53 16.82
N VAL A 131 -0.66 -16.78 16.28
CA VAL A 131 0.72 -16.72 16.80
C VAL A 131 0.74 -15.98 18.13
N ILE A 132 1.42 -16.55 19.13
CA ILE A 132 1.56 -15.97 20.47
C ILE A 132 3.01 -15.64 20.82
N ASP A 133 3.96 -16.36 20.24
CA ASP A 133 5.39 -16.14 20.43
C ASP A 133 6.18 -16.39 19.14
N VAL A 134 7.33 -15.72 19.02
CA VAL A 134 8.25 -15.84 17.89
C VAL A 134 9.67 -15.85 18.41
N ARG A 135 10.44 -16.87 18.01
CA ARG A 135 11.84 -17.03 18.39
C ARG A 135 12.69 -17.45 17.21
N GLU A 136 13.87 -16.87 17.12
CA GLU A 136 14.91 -17.27 16.17
C GLU A 136 15.77 -18.38 16.80
N ASP A 137 16.12 -19.40 16.01
CA ASP A 137 17.10 -20.42 16.35
C ASP A 137 18.18 -20.50 15.26
N ALA A 138 19.15 -21.42 15.40
CA ALA A 138 20.27 -21.52 14.45
C ALA A 138 19.83 -21.84 13.01
N ASP A 139 18.66 -22.46 12.84
CA ASP A 139 18.20 -23.02 11.56
C ASP A 139 17.06 -22.20 10.92
N GLY A 140 16.54 -21.19 11.61
CA GLY A 140 15.47 -20.32 11.11
C GLY A 140 14.65 -19.64 12.23
N VAL A 141 13.34 -19.50 11.98
CA VAL A 141 12.40 -18.87 12.90
C VAL A 141 11.27 -19.85 13.25
N VAL A 142 10.91 -19.89 14.53
CA VAL A 142 9.80 -20.66 15.07
C VAL A 142 8.70 -19.72 15.54
N ALA A 143 7.48 -19.93 15.06
CA ALA A 143 6.27 -19.31 15.59
C ALA A 143 5.51 -20.34 16.45
N ASP A 144 5.30 -20.01 17.72
CA ASP A 144 4.47 -20.81 18.64
C ASP A 144 3.01 -20.30 18.55
N LEU A 145 2.08 -21.23 18.36
CA LEU A 145 0.66 -20.95 18.20
C LEU A 145 -0.12 -21.14 19.51
N ALA A 146 -1.26 -20.46 19.62
CA ALA A 146 -2.12 -20.51 20.80
C ALA A 146 -2.69 -21.90 21.11
N ASP A 147 -2.78 -22.78 20.10
CA ASP A 147 -3.22 -24.17 20.23
C ASP A 147 -2.07 -25.12 20.65
N GLY A 148 -0.88 -24.59 20.91
CA GLY A 148 0.33 -25.35 21.28
C GLY A 148 1.12 -25.89 20.10
N ALA A 149 0.65 -25.71 18.86
CA ALA A 149 1.39 -26.11 17.67
C ALA A 149 2.57 -25.16 17.40
N ARG A 150 3.54 -25.65 16.62
CA ARG A 150 4.72 -24.88 16.19
C ARG A 150 4.82 -24.86 14.69
N VAL A 151 5.09 -23.68 14.13
CA VAL A 151 5.35 -23.49 12.71
C VAL A 151 6.79 -23.00 12.53
N ARG A 152 7.50 -23.60 11.57
CA ARG A 152 8.91 -23.30 11.28
C ARG A 152 9.06 -22.73 9.87
N GLY A 153 9.82 -21.64 9.78
CA GLY A 153 10.23 -21.01 8.53
C GLY A 153 11.73 -20.68 8.53
N GLN A 154 12.32 -20.44 7.37
CA GLN A 154 13.66 -19.83 7.31
C GLN A 154 13.59 -18.34 7.70
N TRP A 155 12.51 -17.68 7.30
CA TRP A 155 12.22 -16.28 7.62
C TRP A 155 10.79 -16.13 8.11
N LEU A 156 10.53 -15.07 8.89
CA LEU A 156 9.20 -14.70 9.33
C LEU A 156 8.92 -13.23 9.05
N VAL A 157 7.74 -12.91 8.53
CA VAL A 157 7.30 -11.54 8.33
C VAL A 157 6.00 -11.26 9.08
N GLY A 158 6.04 -10.32 10.01
CA GLY A 158 4.89 -9.83 10.76
C GLY A 158 4.10 -8.80 9.96
N CYS A 159 2.92 -9.21 9.51
CA CYS A 159 1.89 -8.41 8.84
C CYS A 159 0.62 -8.32 9.71
N ASP A 160 0.76 -8.51 11.02
CA ASP A 160 -0.29 -8.76 12.02
C ASP A 160 -0.83 -7.49 12.69
N GLY A 161 -0.73 -6.37 11.98
CA GLY A 161 -1.42 -5.12 12.31
C GLY A 161 -0.86 -4.34 13.50
N THR A 162 -1.62 -3.34 13.95
CA THR A 162 -1.19 -2.35 14.95
C THR A 162 -0.74 -2.98 16.28
N THR A 163 -1.40 -4.07 16.68
CA THR A 163 -1.10 -4.86 17.89
C THR A 163 -0.20 -6.05 17.58
N SER A 164 0.69 -5.94 16.59
CA SER A 164 1.63 -6.98 16.17
C SER A 164 2.30 -7.69 17.35
N VAL A 165 2.06 -9.00 17.43
CA VAL A 165 2.75 -9.93 18.33
C VAL A 165 4.19 -10.08 17.86
N VAL A 166 4.41 -10.23 16.56
CA VAL A 166 5.74 -10.40 15.97
C VAL A 166 6.68 -9.28 16.37
N ARG A 167 6.23 -8.02 16.22
CA ARG A 167 7.02 -6.83 16.61
C ARG A 167 7.37 -6.86 18.10
N ARG A 168 6.42 -7.20 18.96
CA ARG A 168 6.64 -7.21 20.42
C ARG A 168 7.62 -8.30 20.84
N GLN A 169 7.44 -9.52 20.33
CA GLN A 169 8.26 -10.66 20.74
C GLN A 169 9.68 -10.58 20.22
N THR A 170 9.88 -9.90 19.10
CA THR A 170 11.23 -9.59 18.59
C THR A 170 11.86 -8.36 19.25
N GLY A 171 11.17 -7.68 20.17
CA GLY A 171 11.67 -6.51 20.87
C GLY A 171 11.95 -5.30 19.96
N ILE A 172 11.18 -5.16 18.87
CA ILE A 172 11.22 -3.98 18.00
C ILE A 172 10.36 -2.90 18.65
N GLU A 173 10.94 -1.74 18.90
CA GLU A 173 10.24 -0.65 19.59
C GLU A 173 9.25 0.04 18.66
N PHE A 174 8.17 0.56 19.25
CA PHE A 174 7.12 1.25 18.48
C PHE A 174 6.87 2.68 18.97
N PRO A 175 7.89 3.57 18.85
CA PRO A 175 7.79 4.94 19.30
C PRO A 175 6.71 5.71 18.53
N GLY A 176 6.07 6.63 19.25
CA GLY A 176 5.06 7.51 18.66
C GLY A 176 4.13 8.11 19.69
N VAL A 177 3.23 8.97 19.21
CA VAL A 177 2.28 9.68 20.05
C VAL A 177 0.90 9.11 19.83
N ARG A 178 0.21 8.75 20.91
CA ARG A 178 -1.23 8.50 20.85
C ARG A 178 -1.91 9.83 20.62
N LEU A 179 -2.48 10.04 19.42
CA LEU A 179 -3.36 11.17 19.20
C LEU A 179 -4.73 10.82 19.78
N SER A 180 -5.34 11.77 20.49
CA SER A 180 -6.68 11.64 21.05
C SER A 180 -7.77 11.91 20.01
N GLU A 181 -7.41 11.96 18.73
CA GLU A 181 -8.36 12.20 17.65
C GLU A 181 -9.18 10.95 17.40
N ARG A 182 -10.51 11.09 17.50
CA ARG A 182 -11.46 10.01 17.31
C ARG A 182 -12.42 10.35 16.20
N PHE A 183 -12.81 9.32 15.50
CA PHE A 183 -13.72 9.41 14.37
C PHE A 183 -14.74 8.30 14.50
N LEU A 184 -15.99 8.69 14.31
CA LEU A 184 -17.11 7.81 14.13
C LEU A 184 -17.18 7.43 12.65
N LEU A 185 -17.33 6.14 12.37
CA LEU A 185 -17.76 5.66 11.07
C LEU A 185 -19.14 5.06 11.18
N ALA A 186 -19.95 5.29 10.17
CA ALA A 186 -21.22 4.62 10.03
C ALA A 186 -21.55 4.38 8.55
N ASP A 187 -22.04 3.19 8.25
CA ASP A 187 -22.70 2.89 6.98
C ASP A 187 -24.20 2.99 7.24
N ILE A 188 -24.82 4.04 6.70
CA ILE A 188 -26.21 4.40 6.98
C ILE A 188 -26.94 4.66 5.67
N HIS A 189 -28.19 4.20 5.59
CA HIS A 189 -29.10 4.62 4.53
C HIS A 189 -29.55 6.07 4.78
N LEU A 190 -29.15 6.99 3.91
CA LEU A 190 -29.50 8.41 4.01
C LEU A 190 -30.23 8.83 2.73
N ASP A 191 -31.43 9.37 2.89
CA ASP A 191 -32.05 10.18 1.84
C ASP A 191 -31.40 11.57 1.86
N TRP A 192 -30.33 11.71 1.08
CA TRP A 192 -29.51 12.92 1.09
C TRP A 192 -29.30 13.44 -0.32
N ALA A 193 -29.73 14.69 -0.55
CA ALA A 193 -29.48 15.45 -1.78
C ALA A 193 -28.00 15.91 -1.90
N VAL A 194 -27.08 14.96 -1.87
CA VAL A 194 -25.65 15.13 -2.17
C VAL A 194 -25.34 14.34 -3.43
N ASP A 195 -24.49 14.91 -4.29
CA ASP A 195 -24.01 14.23 -5.49
C ASP A 195 -23.34 12.90 -5.13
N ARG A 196 -23.91 11.79 -5.62
CA ARG A 196 -23.39 10.42 -5.43
C ARG A 196 -22.29 10.05 -6.43
N ALA A 197 -21.93 10.95 -7.36
CA ALA A 197 -20.80 10.76 -8.26
C ALA A 197 -19.43 10.83 -7.56
N GLY A 198 -19.38 11.05 -6.23
CA GLY A 198 -18.16 10.90 -5.47
C GLY A 198 -18.28 11.26 -3.99
N THR A 199 -17.13 11.41 -3.33
CA THR A 199 -17.07 11.67 -1.88
C THR A 199 -17.24 13.16 -1.60
N THR A 200 -18.07 13.50 -0.63
CA THR A 200 -18.23 14.88 -0.18
C THR A 200 -17.67 15.06 1.22
N GLY A 201 -16.85 16.09 1.41
CA GLY A 201 -16.30 16.48 2.71
C GLY A 201 -16.84 17.84 3.15
N TRP A 202 -17.08 18.03 4.43
CA TRP A 202 -17.41 19.32 5.05
C TRP A 202 -16.36 19.63 6.10
N ILE A 203 -15.70 20.76 5.93
CA ILE A 203 -14.74 21.31 6.88
C ILE A 203 -15.48 22.29 7.77
N HIS A 204 -15.54 21.99 9.07
CA HIS A 204 -16.12 22.85 10.09
C HIS A 204 -15.07 23.18 11.18
N PRO A 205 -15.10 24.35 11.84
CA PRO A 205 -14.18 24.69 12.94
C PRO A 205 -14.06 23.60 14.01
N ASP A 206 -15.16 22.94 14.33
CA ASP A 206 -15.22 21.92 15.39
C ASP A 206 -14.95 20.49 14.88
N GLY A 207 -14.63 20.31 13.60
CA GLY A 207 -14.36 19.00 13.03
C GLY A 207 -14.76 18.82 11.57
N VAL A 208 -14.31 17.72 10.98
CA VAL A 208 -14.71 17.35 9.61
C VAL A 208 -15.83 16.31 9.61
N VAL A 209 -16.66 16.36 8.57
CA VAL A 209 -17.60 15.30 8.19
C VAL A 209 -17.26 14.87 6.77
N GLY A 210 -17.14 13.58 6.51
CA GLY A 210 -17.05 13.02 5.17
C GLY A 210 -18.25 12.12 4.90
N ALA A 211 -18.75 12.13 3.67
CA ALA A 211 -19.79 11.25 3.20
C ALA A 211 -19.35 10.63 1.88
N MET A 212 -19.31 9.30 1.85
CA MET A 212 -18.87 8.53 0.71
C MET A 212 -20.00 7.60 0.26
N PRO A 213 -20.43 7.66 -1.01
CA PRO A 213 -21.44 6.74 -1.51
C PRO A 213 -20.89 5.32 -1.50
N MET A 214 -21.71 4.38 -1.04
CA MET A 214 -21.38 2.96 -0.98
C MET A 214 -22.29 2.17 -1.91
N PRO A 215 -21.77 1.15 -2.61
CA PRO A 215 -22.62 0.21 -3.33
C PRO A 215 -23.43 -0.59 -2.32
N SER A 216 -24.75 -0.63 -2.47
CA SER A 216 -25.60 -1.51 -1.65
C SER A 216 -25.71 -2.90 -2.28
N THR A 217 -25.78 -3.92 -1.42
CA THR A 217 -26.02 -5.31 -1.86
C THR A 217 -27.48 -5.61 -2.17
N ASP A 218 -28.42 -4.81 -1.65
CA ASP A 218 -29.86 -4.97 -1.86
C ASP A 218 -30.41 -4.16 -3.05
N GLY A 219 -29.54 -3.47 -3.78
CA GLY A 219 -29.89 -2.64 -4.93
C GLY A 219 -30.40 -1.24 -4.61
N ARG A 220 -30.48 -0.85 -3.33
CA ARG A 220 -30.76 0.55 -2.95
C ARG A 220 -29.57 1.46 -3.24
N ASP A 221 -29.83 2.67 -3.70
CA ASP A 221 -28.78 3.68 -3.98
C ASP A 221 -28.77 4.81 -2.93
N ASP A 222 -28.90 4.44 -1.66
CA ASP A 222 -28.98 5.38 -0.52
C ASP A 222 -28.00 5.04 0.60
N LEU A 223 -27.15 4.01 0.44
CA LEU A 223 -26.13 3.69 1.43
C LEU A 223 -24.97 4.69 1.35
N TRP A 224 -24.60 5.26 2.50
CA TRP A 224 -23.48 6.18 2.65
C TRP A 224 -22.58 5.77 3.80
N ARG A 225 -21.27 5.84 3.57
CA ARG A 225 -20.29 5.83 4.65
C ARG A 225 -20.02 7.25 5.15
N LEU A 226 -20.37 7.49 6.40
CA LEU A 226 -20.05 8.71 7.12
C LEU A 226 -18.72 8.58 7.87
N PHE A 227 -17.94 9.65 7.86
CA PHE A 227 -16.72 9.82 8.66
C PHE A 227 -16.86 11.10 9.47
N VAL A 228 -17.14 11.00 10.77
CA VAL A 228 -17.44 12.16 11.63
C VAL A 228 -16.36 12.28 12.70
N TYR A 229 -15.62 13.39 12.70
CA TYR A 229 -14.63 13.67 13.75
C TYR A 229 -15.32 13.95 15.10
N ASP A 230 -15.04 13.20 16.16
CA ASP A 230 -15.58 13.51 17.48
C ASP A 230 -14.53 13.31 18.58
N PRO A 231 -13.80 14.36 18.98
CA PRO A 231 -12.78 14.26 20.01
C PRO A 231 -13.35 14.22 21.43
N SER A 232 -14.67 14.41 21.61
CA SER A 232 -15.29 14.48 22.94
C SER A 232 -15.46 13.11 23.60
N LEU A 233 -15.36 12.04 22.81
CA LEU A 233 -15.50 10.68 23.31
C LEU A 233 -14.24 10.25 24.08
N ASP A 234 -14.41 9.77 25.31
CA ASP A 234 -13.34 9.33 26.21
C ASP A 234 -13.22 7.79 26.27
N ARG A 235 -14.29 7.07 25.97
CA ARG A 235 -14.36 5.60 25.84
C ARG A 235 -14.88 5.14 24.49
N LYS A 236 -14.92 3.81 24.27
CA LYS A 236 -15.61 3.24 23.11
C LYS A 236 -17.12 3.50 23.28
N PRO A 237 -17.77 4.22 22.35
CA PRO A 237 -19.22 4.43 22.40
C PRO A 237 -19.96 3.14 22.03
N THR A 238 -21.19 3.02 22.51
CA THR A 238 -22.17 2.04 22.04
C THR A 238 -22.74 2.46 20.69
N ASP A 239 -23.34 1.53 19.96
CA ASP A 239 -23.91 1.80 18.64
C ASP A 239 -24.98 2.91 18.68
N SER A 240 -25.83 2.92 19.71
CA SER A 240 -26.81 4.00 19.94
C SER A 240 -26.14 5.35 20.14
N GLU A 241 -25.07 5.41 20.95
CA GLU A 241 -24.31 6.64 21.17
C GLU A 241 -23.64 7.14 19.88
N ILE A 242 -23.15 6.23 19.03
CA ILE A 242 -22.60 6.62 17.72
C ILE A 242 -23.68 7.28 16.86
N LEU A 243 -24.87 6.68 16.79
CA LEU A 243 -25.99 7.21 16.00
C LEU A 243 -26.45 8.57 16.52
N ASP A 244 -26.64 8.72 17.83
CA ASP A 244 -27.04 10.00 18.44
C ASP A 244 -26.05 11.12 18.11
N ARG A 245 -24.74 10.82 18.22
CA ARG A 245 -23.69 11.78 17.87
C ARG A 245 -23.65 12.11 16.39
N ILE A 246 -23.91 11.15 15.51
CA ILE A 246 -24.01 11.41 14.07
C ILE A 246 -25.24 12.29 13.75
N SER A 247 -26.40 11.98 14.33
CA SER A 247 -27.63 12.77 14.19
C SER A 247 -27.47 14.21 14.68
N GLU A 248 -26.64 14.45 15.69
CA GLU A 248 -26.31 15.79 16.18
C GLU A 248 -25.28 16.51 15.29
N LEU A 249 -24.15 15.84 15.01
CA LEU A 249 -22.98 16.48 14.42
C LEU A 249 -23.10 16.68 12.91
N VAL A 250 -23.77 15.79 12.18
CA VAL A 250 -23.91 15.92 10.72
C VAL A 250 -24.70 17.17 10.37
N PRO A 251 -25.92 17.42 10.91
CA PRO A 251 -26.65 18.65 10.59
C PRO A 251 -25.91 19.90 11.07
N TYR A 252 -25.33 19.87 12.27
CA TYR A 252 -24.59 21.00 12.83
C TYR A 252 -23.41 21.43 11.94
N ARG A 253 -22.61 20.48 11.45
CA ARG A 253 -21.37 20.79 10.72
C ARG A 253 -21.55 20.94 9.21
N THR A 254 -22.56 20.28 8.65
CA THR A 254 -22.85 20.37 7.21
C THR A 254 -23.85 21.48 6.88
N GLY A 255 -24.63 21.95 7.88
CA GLY A 255 -25.74 22.89 7.68
C GLY A 255 -26.92 22.29 6.92
N ARG A 256 -26.94 20.96 6.74
CA ARG A 256 -27.96 20.24 5.97
C ARG A 256 -28.82 19.39 6.88
N ARG A 257 -30.13 19.36 6.63
CA ARG A 257 -31.00 18.35 7.23
C ARG A 257 -30.79 17.02 6.52
N VAL A 258 -30.64 15.95 7.28
CA VAL A 258 -30.44 14.60 6.79
C VAL A 258 -31.37 13.70 7.59
N GLU A 259 -32.16 12.90 6.91
CA GLU A 259 -32.92 11.83 7.55
C GLU A 259 -32.02 10.60 7.65
N ILE A 260 -31.75 10.18 8.88
CA ILE A 260 -30.91 9.02 9.19
C ILE A 260 -31.82 7.78 9.22
N GLY A 261 -31.65 6.91 8.23
CA GLY A 261 -32.31 5.61 8.16
C GLY A 261 -31.53 4.53 8.90
N ASP A 262 -31.72 3.29 8.46
CA ASP A 262 -31.08 2.12 9.08
C ASP A 262 -29.55 2.17 8.95
N ALA A 263 -28.87 1.74 10.00
CA ALA A 263 -27.42 1.61 10.01
C ALA A 263 -27.03 0.14 9.79
N GLU A 264 -26.26 -0.11 8.74
CA GLU A 264 -25.70 -1.44 8.46
C GLU A 264 -24.44 -1.72 9.29
N TRP A 265 -23.69 -0.67 9.62
CA TRP A 265 -22.42 -0.79 10.34
C TRP A 265 -22.07 0.47 11.12
N LEU A 266 -21.58 0.30 12.35
CA LEU A 266 -21.16 1.38 13.22
C LEU A 266 -19.79 1.07 13.81
N SER A 267 -18.91 2.08 13.88
CA SER A 267 -17.57 1.91 14.43
C SER A 267 -16.97 3.21 14.92
N MET A 268 -15.96 3.09 15.79
CA MET A 268 -15.12 4.20 16.21
C MET A 268 -13.65 3.79 16.02
N PHE A 269 -12.85 4.67 15.46
CA PHE A 269 -11.39 4.54 15.50
C PHE A 269 -10.73 5.70 16.23
N THR A 270 -9.58 5.37 16.84
CA THR A 270 -8.65 6.34 17.41
C THR A 270 -7.44 6.44 16.48
N VAL A 271 -7.02 7.66 16.19
CA VAL A 271 -5.81 7.90 15.39
C VAL A 271 -4.58 7.61 16.24
N HIS A 272 -3.77 6.65 15.80
CA HIS A 272 -2.44 6.43 16.36
C HIS A 272 -1.40 6.89 15.35
N ARG A 273 -0.32 7.53 15.84
CA ARG A 273 0.87 7.81 15.04
C ARG A 273 2.04 7.09 15.67
N ARG A 274 2.46 5.99 15.08
CA ARG A 274 3.58 5.18 15.55
C ARG A 274 4.37 4.66 14.37
N LEU A 275 5.68 4.55 14.55
CA LEU A 275 6.60 4.07 13.54
C LEU A 275 7.62 3.17 14.25
N ALA A 276 7.86 1.98 13.72
CA ALA A 276 8.85 1.08 14.29
C ALA A 276 10.25 1.69 14.15
N ASP A 277 11.08 1.44 15.16
CA ASP A 277 12.46 1.93 15.17
C ASP A 277 13.36 1.16 14.19
N THR A 278 13.04 -0.10 13.93
CA THR A 278 13.59 -0.92 12.84
C THR A 278 12.51 -1.79 12.21
N TYR A 279 12.69 -2.17 10.94
CA TYR A 279 11.76 -3.05 10.22
C TYR A 279 12.25 -4.51 10.16
N ARG A 280 13.47 -4.79 10.63
CA ARG A 280 14.08 -6.10 10.61
C ARG A 280 14.90 -6.35 11.87
N ARG A 281 14.81 -7.56 12.41
CA ARG A 281 15.72 -8.07 13.44
C ARG A 281 16.03 -9.53 13.14
N GLY A 282 17.30 -9.80 12.80
CA GLY A 282 17.74 -11.13 12.39
C GLY A 282 16.95 -11.64 11.19
N ARG A 283 16.31 -12.81 11.36
CA ARG A 283 15.46 -13.45 10.33
C ARG A 283 13.98 -13.05 10.39
N VAL A 284 13.64 -12.05 11.21
CA VAL A 284 12.28 -11.54 11.34
C VAL A 284 12.15 -10.13 10.78
N LEU A 285 11.13 -9.91 9.95
CA LEU A 285 10.76 -8.60 9.40
C LEU A 285 9.34 -8.22 9.82
N ILE A 286 9.00 -6.94 9.72
CA ILE A 286 7.63 -6.43 9.91
C ILE A 286 7.22 -5.53 8.75
N ALA A 287 5.93 -5.54 8.38
CA ALA A 287 5.40 -4.74 7.27
C ALA A 287 3.99 -4.21 7.54
N GLY A 288 3.62 -3.12 6.88
CA GLY A 288 2.29 -2.50 7.01
C GLY A 288 2.03 -1.97 8.42
N ASP A 289 0.81 -2.17 8.93
CA ASP A 289 0.38 -1.67 10.24
C ASP A 289 1.20 -2.21 11.43
N ALA A 290 1.93 -3.32 11.23
CA ALA A 290 2.91 -3.81 12.20
C ALA A 290 4.13 -2.88 12.30
N ALA A 291 4.53 -2.23 11.20
CA ALA A 291 5.69 -1.35 11.09
C ALA A 291 5.34 0.14 11.25
N HIS A 292 4.15 0.57 10.88
CA HIS A 292 3.73 1.97 11.00
C HIS A 292 2.21 2.11 11.08
N VAL A 293 1.74 3.06 11.90
CA VAL A 293 0.32 3.44 11.96
C VAL A 293 0.24 4.94 11.82
N HIS A 294 -0.65 5.40 10.95
CA HIS A 294 -0.93 6.80 10.72
C HIS A 294 -2.43 7.07 10.66
N ALA A 295 -2.81 8.35 10.68
CA ALA A 295 -4.20 8.75 10.53
C ALA A 295 -4.74 8.29 9.15
N PRO A 296 -5.97 7.79 9.06
CA PRO A 296 -6.51 7.22 7.83
C PRO A 296 -6.97 8.28 6.82
N PHE A 297 -6.62 9.57 7.02
CA PHE A 297 -6.97 10.63 6.09
C PHE A 297 -6.42 10.30 4.70
N GLY A 298 -7.32 10.21 3.72
CA GLY A 298 -6.97 9.88 2.34
C GLY A 298 -6.73 8.40 2.06
N GLY A 299 -7.08 7.44 2.94
CA GLY A 299 -7.05 6.00 2.60
C GLY A 299 -5.66 5.40 2.35
N GLN A 300 -4.60 6.00 2.91
CA GLN A 300 -3.21 5.66 2.57
C GLN A 300 -2.63 4.45 3.34
N GLY A 301 -3.30 3.96 4.39
CA GLY A 301 -2.76 2.91 5.28
C GLY A 301 -2.55 1.59 4.55
N MET A 302 -3.64 1.07 3.96
CA MET A 302 -3.60 -0.12 3.12
C MET A 302 -2.59 0.03 1.97
N LEU A 303 -2.57 1.19 1.31
CA LEU A 303 -1.66 1.47 0.20
C LEU A 303 -0.19 1.39 0.62
N THR A 304 0.16 2.00 1.75
CA THR A 304 1.53 1.99 2.26
C THR A 304 1.95 0.57 2.64
N GLY A 305 1.05 -0.21 3.24
CA GLY A 305 1.27 -1.62 3.52
C GLY A 305 1.43 -2.50 2.27
N ILE A 306 0.66 -2.28 1.21
CA ILE A 306 0.83 -2.96 -0.09
C ILE A 306 2.20 -2.62 -0.69
N GLY A 307 2.61 -1.34 -0.64
CA GLY A 307 3.91 -0.91 -1.13
C GLY A 307 5.09 -1.46 -0.32
N ASP A 308 4.92 -1.70 0.97
CA ASP A 308 5.93 -2.38 1.80
C ASP A 308 6.10 -3.84 1.38
N ALA A 309 4.98 -4.55 1.23
CA ALA A 309 4.96 -5.95 0.84
C ALA A 309 5.60 -6.18 -0.54
N GLU A 310 5.31 -5.30 -1.52
CA GLU A 310 5.95 -5.35 -2.84
C GLU A 310 7.46 -5.11 -2.75
N ASN A 311 7.90 -4.14 -1.94
CA ASN A 311 9.32 -3.80 -1.83
C ASN A 311 10.14 -4.91 -1.15
N VAL A 312 9.62 -5.49 -0.07
CA VAL A 312 10.33 -6.55 0.67
C VAL A 312 10.21 -7.91 0.01
N GLY A 313 9.11 -8.18 -0.71
CA GLY A 313 8.82 -9.50 -1.26
C GLY A 313 9.87 -10.02 -2.24
N PHE A 314 10.26 -9.23 -3.24
CA PHE A 314 11.30 -9.66 -4.19
C PHE A 314 12.68 -9.75 -3.54
N LYS A 315 13.00 -8.86 -2.60
CA LYS A 315 14.28 -8.87 -1.88
C LYS A 315 14.42 -10.12 -1.04
N LEU A 316 13.38 -10.44 -0.27
CA LEU A 316 13.31 -11.66 0.54
C LEU A 316 13.36 -12.90 -0.33
N ALA A 317 12.71 -12.89 -1.49
CA ALA A 317 12.79 -14.02 -2.42
C ALA A 317 14.21 -14.24 -2.97
N LEU A 318 14.93 -13.16 -3.29
CA LEU A 318 16.34 -13.26 -3.72
C LEU A 318 17.23 -13.84 -2.62
N VAL A 319 17.04 -13.38 -1.37
CA VAL A 319 17.80 -13.88 -0.21
C VAL A 319 17.50 -15.35 0.09
N VAL A 320 16.23 -15.72 0.15
CA VAL A 320 15.79 -17.12 0.39
C VAL A 320 16.37 -18.08 -0.66
N ARG A 321 16.47 -17.63 -1.91
CA ARG A 321 17.01 -18.44 -3.01
C ARG A 321 18.54 -18.40 -3.11
N GLY A 322 19.22 -17.71 -2.19
CA GLY A 322 20.68 -17.56 -2.19
C GLY A 322 21.22 -16.70 -3.34
N LEU A 323 20.37 -15.88 -3.96
CA LEU A 323 20.72 -15.02 -5.09
C LEU A 323 21.17 -13.61 -4.67
N ALA A 324 20.97 -13.27 -3.40
CA ALA A 324 21.45 -12.05 -2.79
C ALA A 324 21.82 -12.34 -1.33
N ALA A 325 22.77 -11.58 -0.80
CA ALA A 325 23.10 -11.60 0.62
C ALA A 325 21.97 -10.99 1.46
N ASP A 326 21.96 -11.38 2.73
CA ASP A 326 21.00 -10.92 3.73
C ASP A 326 20.93 -9.39 3.85
N ASP A 327 22.02 -8.66 3.58
CA ASP A 327 22.06 -7.19 3.69
C ASP A 327 21.20 -6.47 2.64
N LEU A 328 20.80 -7.15 1.54
CA LEU A 328 19.80 -6.65 0.61
C LEU A 328 18.48 -6.33 1.34
N LEU A 329 18.14 -7.10 2.37
CA LEU A 329 16.94 -6.84 3.17
C LEU A 329 17.05 -5.57 4.01
N ASP A 330 18.24 -5.08 4.33
CA ASP A 330 18.40 -3.82 5.07
C ASP A 330 18.00 -2.62 4.19
N THR A 331 18.06 -2.79 2.87
CA THR A 331 17.54 -1.78 1.93
C THR A 331 16.02 -1.61 2.02
N TYR A 332 15.27 -2.60 2.53
CA TYR A 332 13.82 -2.46 2.75
C TYR A 332 13.53 -1.36 3.78
N GLU A 333 14.19 -1.39 4.94
CA GLU A 333 14.03 -0.34 5.94
C GLU A 333 14.49 1.01 5.39
N ALA A 334 15.68 1.06 4.78
CA ALA A 334 16.28 2.27 4.27
C ALA A 334 15.43 2.95 3.17
N GLU A 335 14.65 2.18 2.40
CA GLU A 335 13.75 2.69 1.37
C GLU A 335 12.36 3.06 1.93
N ARG A 336 11.78 2.23 2.81
CA ARG A 336 10.36 2.34 3.20
C ARG A 336 10.12 3.17 4.45
N ARG A 337 11.02 3.15 5.43
CA ARG A 337 10.87 3.91 6.68
C ARG A 337 10.92 5.44 6.48
N PRO A 338 11.77 6.00 5.60
CA PRO A 338 11.72 7.43 5.28
C PRO A 338 10.41 7.85 4.60
N LEU A 339 9.84 6.99 3.75
CA LEU A 339 8.54 7.24 3.11
C LEU A 339 7.41 7.26 4.14
N ALA A 340 7.36 6.27 5.04
CA ALA A 340 6.40 6.25 6.13
C ALA A 340 6.50 7.52 6.99
N THR A 341 7.73 7.99 7.27
CA THR A 341 7.99 9.26 7.97
C THR A 341 7.46 10.48 7.20
N GLN A 342 7.65 10.52 5.87
CA GLN A 342 7.16 11.61 5.03
C GLN A 342 5.63 11.64 4.97
N VAL A 343 4.98 10.49 4.82
CA VAL A 343 3.52 10.35 4.88
C VAL A 343 3.01 10.85 6.23
N LEU A 344 3.60 10.39 7.35
CA LEU A 344 3.26 10.82 8.71
C LEU A 344 3.36 12.35 8.90
N ARG A 345 4.38 13.00 8.33
CA ARG A 345 4.55 14.46 8.38
C ARG A 345 3.47 15.17 7.56
N GLY A 346 3.16 14.67 6.36
CA GLY A 346 2.16 15.24 5.47
C GLY A 346 0.75 15.25 6.08
N THR A 347 0.31 14.12 6.64
CA THR A 347 -1.00 14.01 7.27
C THR A 347 -1.13 14.93 8.49
N SER A 348 -0.05 15.07 9.27
CA SER A 348 -0.01 15.91 10.48
C SER A 348 -0.12 17.42 10.21
N ALA A 349 0.23 17.89 9.01
CA ALA A 349 0.08 19.30 8.63
C ALA A 349 -1.37 19.63 8.27
N ILE A 350 -2.05 18.74 7.53
CA ILE A 350 -3.45 18.90 7.10
C ILE A 350 -4.38 18.91 8.32
N THR A 351 -4.21 17.97 9.24
CA THR A 351 -5.02 17.91 10.46
C THR A 351 -4.85 19.15 11.33
N ARG A 352 -3.62 19.66 11.48
CA ARG A 352 -3.38 20.89 12.25
C ARG A 352 -4.01 22.13 11.61
N VAL A 353 -4.00 22.24 10.29
CA VAL A 353 -4.69 23.34 9.58
C VAL A 353 -6.20 23.24 9.73
N ASN A 354 -6.77 22.03 9.75
CA ASN A 354 -8.21 21.82 9.92
C ASN A 354 -8.70 22.09 11.35
N VAL A 355 -7.87 21.80 12.36
CA VAL A 355 -8.23 21.86 13.80
C VAL A 355 -7.74 23.15 14.50
N ALA A 356 -6.97 24.02 13.82
CA ALA A 356 -6.42 25.21 14.45
C ALA A 356 -7.50 26.26 14.82
N GLY A 357 -7.61 26.56 16.12
CA GLY A 357 -8.44 27.66 16.65
C GLY A 357 -7.84 29.06 16.50
N ASN A 358 -6.67 29.22 15.89
CA ASN A 358 -6.02 30.53 15.73
C ASN A 358 -6.75 31.37 14.67
N PRO A 359 -7.18 32.62 14.98
CA PRO A 359 -7.89 33.51 14.05
C PRO A 359 -7.18 33.73 12.71
N ILE A 360 -5.85 33.75 12.69
CA ILE A 360 -5.05 33.93 11.47
C ILE A 360 -5.10 32.66 10.60
N VAL A 361 -5.01 31.49 11.21
CA VAL A 361 -5.11 30.21 10.50
C VAL A 361 -6.52 30.01 9.96
N ARG A 362 -7.55 30.39 10.73
CA ARG A 362 -8.94 30.42 10.29
C ARG A 362 -9.15 31.38 9.12
N PHE A 363 -8.56 32.57 9.14
CA PHE A 363 -8.62 33.51 8.02
C PHE A 363 -7.97 32.94 6.75
N LEU A 364 -6.78 32.36 6.86
CA LEU A 364 -6.10 31.71 5.73
C LEU A 364 -6.92 30.54 5.19
N ARG A 365 -7.49 29.69 6.07
CA ARG A 365 -8.38 28.60 5.69
C ARG A 365 -9.66 29.09 5.01
N ASP A 366 -10.31 30.12 5.53
CA ASP A 366 -11.63 30.53 5.07
C ASP A 366 -11.58 31.44 3.82
N ARG A 367 -10.50 32.20 3.63
CA ARG A 367 -10.36 33.20 2.54
C ARG A 367 -9.33 32.83 1.48
N VAL A 368 -8.24 32.17 1.85
CA VAL A 368 -7.12 31.89 0.92
C VAL A 368 -7.22 30.47 0.38
N ALA A 369 -7.54 29.49 1.23
CA ALA A 369 -7.61 28.09 0.83
C ALA A 369 -8.58 27.83 -0.35
N PRO A 370 -9.82 28.36 -0.40
CA PRO A 370 -10.71 28.12 -1.56
C PRO A 370 -10.15 28.64 -2.88
N ARG A 371 -9.43 29.76 -2.85
CA ARG A 371 -8.81 30.35 -4.04
C ARG A 371 -7.61 29.56 -4.53
N VAL A 372 -6.84 28.97 -3.60
CA VAL A 372 -5.65 28.19 -3.91
C VAL A 372 -6.01 26.74 -4.29
N PHE A 373 -6.91 26.09 -3.56
CA PHE A 373 -7.36 24.71 -3.84
C PHE A 373 -8.26 24.62 -5.09
N GLY A 374 -8.83 25.73 -5.56
CA GLY A 374 -9.51 25.80 -6.85
C GLY A 374 -8.55 25.79 -8.07
N LEU A 375 -7.24 25.94 -7.87
CA LEU A 375 -6.28 25.98 -8.97
C LEU A 375 -5.99 24.58 -9.52
N PRO A 376 -6.08 24.34 -10.85
CA PRO A 376 -5.80 23.04 -11.45
C PRO A 376 -4.42 22.47 -11.09
N ALA A 377 -3.40 23.32 -10.94
CA ALA A 377 -2.07 22.89 -10.53
C ALA A 377 -2.02 22.34 -9.09
N VAL A 378 -2.78 22.94 -8.17
CA VAL A 378 -2.86 22.50 -6.77
C VAL A 378 -3.70 21.23 -6.65
N GLN A 379 -4.77 21.13 -7.43
CA GLN A 379 -5.59 19.92 -7.51
C GLN A 379 -4.77 18.73 -8.01
N ARG A 380 -4.04 18.90 -9.13
CA ARG A 380 -3.12 17.87 -9.67
C ARG A 380 -2.02 17.49 -8.68
N TRP A 381 -1.45 18.46 -7.98
CA TRP A 381 -0.44 18.17 -6.96
C TRP A 381 -1.02 17.37 -5.78
N THR A 382 -2.25 17.67 -5.37
CA THR A 382 -2.94 16.96 -4.27
C THR A 382 -3.30 15.54 -4.67
N THR A 383 -3.82 15.33 -5.87
CA THR A 383 -4.15 13.99 -6.40
C THR A 383 -2.90 13.15 -6.62
N ASP A 384 -1.83 13.73 -7.18
CA ASP A 384 -0.52 13.07 -7.32
C ASP A 384 0.05 12.66 -5.97
N THR A 385 0.06 13.57 -4.99
CA THR A 385 0.56 13.29 -3.63
C THR A 385 -0.22 12.15 -2.95
N ALA A 386 -1.55 12.15 -3.07
CA ALA A 386 -2.40 11.12 -2.50
C ALA A 386 -2.20 9.76 -3.18
N SER A 387 -1.98 9.75 -4.50
CA SER A 387 -1.80 8.54 -5.32
C SER A 387 -0.54 7.73 -4.99
N GLN A 388 0.43 8.35 -4.31
CA GLN A 388 1.78 7.82 -4.06
C GLN A 388 2.58 7.45 -5.34
N LEU A 389 2.19 7.95 -6.52
CA LEU A 389 2.96 7.75 -7.76
C LEU A 389 4.31 8.49 -7.74
N TRP A 390 4.45 9.52 -6.90
CA TRP A 390 5.70 10.27 -6.68
C TRP A 390 6.78 9.49 -5.90
N VAL A 391 6.46 8.31 -5.35
CA VAL A 391 7.40 7.52 -4.56
C VAL A 391 8.65 7.21 -5.38
N SER A 392 9.81 7.55 -4.80
CA SER A 392 11.13 7.31 -5.40
C SER A 392 12.13 6.93 -4.30
N TYR A 393 12.92 5.91 -4.60
CA TYR A 393 14.00 5.40 -3.77
C TYR A 393 15.37 5.99 -4.14
N ARG A 394 15.41 7.12 -4.85
CA ARG A 394 16.65 7.78 -5.32
C ARG A 394 17.71 8.04 -4.24
N ASN A 395 17.28 8.19 -2.99
CA ASN A 395 18.15 8.45 -1.83
C ASN A 395 18.44 7.18 -1.02
N GLY A 396 17.84 6.04 -1.41
CA GLY A 396 18.06 4.75 -0.78
C GLY A 396 19.32 4.06 -1.32
N PRO A 397 19.72 2.93 -0.72
CA PRO A 397 20.95 2.21 -1.08
C PRO A 397 20.99 1.72 -2.53
N LEU A 398 19.83 1.41 -3.12
CA LEU A 398 19.70 0.98 -4.51
C LEU A 398 19.38 2.15 -5.47
N GLY A 399 19.34 3.38 -4.96
CA GLY A 399 19.12 4.60 -5.73
C GLY A 399 20.39 5.15 -6.35
N GLY A 400 20.26 6.21 -7.17
CA GLY A 400 21.42 6.76 -7.88
C GLY A 400 21.23 8.16 -8.45
N ARG A 401 22.36 8.77 -8.82
CA ARG A 401 22.40 10.07 -9.51
C ARG A 401 22.39 9.86 -11.03
N GLY A 402 22.06 10.91 -11.79
CA GLY A 402 22.11 10.88 -13.25
C GLY A 402 20.99 11.69 -13.92
N SER A 403 20.81 11.47 -15.22
CA SER A 403 19.69 12.00 -16.01
C SER A 403 18.37 11.32 -15.61
N LYS A 404 17.23 12.01 -15.81
CA LYS A 404 15.89 11.42 -15.55
C LYS A 404 15.48 10.44 -16.66
N PRO A 405 14.78 9.34 -16.34
CA PRO A 405 14.52 8.80 -14.99
C PRO A 405 15.83 8.33 -14.35
N ARG A 406 15.95 8.50 -13.03
CA ARG A 406 17.14 8.17 -12.25
C ARG A 406 16.94 6.84 -11.53
N PRO A 407 18.02 6.08 -11.22
CA PRO A 407 17.90 4.92 -10.35
C PRO A 407 17.20 5.28 -9.03
N GLY A 408 16.21 4.47 -8.66
CA GLY A 408 15.27 4.68 -7.58
C GLY A 408 13.96 5.36 -8.01
N ASP A 409 13.88 6.01 -9.17
CA ASP A 409 12.61 6.56 -9.66
C ASP A 409 11.68 5.42 -10.12
N ARG A 410 10.40 5.57 -9.81
CA ARG A 410 9.35 4.74 -10.38
C ARG A 410 9.29 4.92 -11.91
N ILE A 411 9.13 3.81 -12.63
CA ILE A 411 8.93 3.80 -14.08
C ILE A 411 7.44 3.58 -14.39
N ASP A 412 6.86 4.51 -15.15
CA ASP A 412 5.49 4.42 -15.67
C ASP A 412 5.30 3.17 -16.54
N ASP A 413 4.05 2.78 -16.77
CA ASP A 413 3.73 1.66 -17.66
C ASP A 413 3.99 2.00 -19.14
N ALA A 414 5.27 2.01 -19.52
CA ALA A 414 5.73 2.44 -20.82
C ALA A 414 5.41 1.42 -21.91
N PRO A 415 5.02 1.87 -23.13
CA PRO A 415 4.89 0.98 -24.27
C PRO A 415 6.25 0.38 -24.63
N CYS A 416 6.30 -0.94 -24.73
CA CYS A 416 7.49 -1.71 -25.05
C CYS A 416 7.18 -2.71 -26.17
N SER A 417 8.20 -3.36 -26.70
CA SER A 417 8.04 -4.53 -27.55
C SER A 417 8.87 -5.70 -27.05
N ARG A 418 8.35 -6.91 -27.23
CA ARG A 418 9.12 -8.15 -26.99
C ARG A 418 10.18 -8.32 -28.08
N PRO A 419 11.17 -9.22 -27.88
CA PRO A 419 12.21 -9.48 -28.88
C PRO A 419 11.69 -9.96 -30.24
N ASP A 420 10.49 -10.55 -30.28
CA ASP A 420 9.79 -10.96 -31.50
C ASP A 420 9.05 -9.82 -32.22
N GLY A 421 9.11 -8.59 -31.69
CA GLY A 421 8.44 -7.40 -32.22
C GLY A 421 7.00 -7.21 -31.71
N THR A 422 6.45 -8.13 -30.91
CA THR A 422 5.10 -8.00 -30.36
C THR A 422 5.01 -6.81 -29.41
N ALA A 423 4.05 -5.92 -29.63
CA ALA A 423 3.79 -4.79 -28.75
C ALA A 423 3.28 -5.25 -27.38
N THR A 424 3.79 -4.65 -26.31
CA THR A 424 3.41 -4.94 -24.93
C THR A 424 3.58 -3.68 -24.07
N ARG A 425 3.36 -3.79 -22.76
CA ARG A 425 3.63 -2.71 -21.80
C ARG A 425 4.45 -3.24 -20.62
N LEU A 426 5.28 -2.38 -20.04
CA LEU A 426 6.24 -2.75 -19.01
C LEU A 426 5.58 -3.47 -17.82
N HIS A 427 4.50 -2.93 -17.26
CA HIS A 427 3.90 -3.46 -16.04
C HIS A 427 3.31 -4.85 -16.25
N GLY A 428 2.70 -5.09 -17.42
CA GLY A 428 2.19 -6.42 -17.79
C GLY A 428 3.28 -7.49 -17.93
N GLU A 429 4.52 -7.08 -18.20
CA GLU A 429 5.66 -7.99 -18.33
C GLU A 429 6.45 -8.18 -17.02
N LEU A 430 6.32 -7.28 -16.05
CA LEU A 430 7.01 -7.43 -14.76
C LEU A 430 6.53 -8.69 -14.06
N GLY A 431 5.29 -8.82 -13.60
CA GLY A 431 4.77 -10.13 -13.14
C GLY A 431 5.62 -10.83 -12.04
N GLY A 432 6.36 -10.08 -11.21
CA GLY A 432 7.36 -10.64 -10.28
C GLY A 432 8.77 -10.86 -10.88
N ARG A 433 9.02 -10.38 -12.10
CA ARG A 433 10.29 -10.43 -12.81
C ARG A 433 10.91 -9.04 -12.87
N TRP A 434 12.22 -9.01 -13.07
CA TRP A 434 12.98 -7.84 -13.49
C TRP A 434 12.80 -7.63 -14.99
N ALA A 435 12.87 -6.37 -15.45
CA ALA A 435 12.85 -6.07 -16.87
C ALA A 435 14.15 -5.38 -17.31
N LEU A 436 14.82 -5.95 -18.30
CA LEU A 436 15.92 -5.30 -19.01
C LEU A 436 15.34 -4.65 -20.27
N LEU A 437 15.29 -3.32 -20.28
CA LEU A 437 14.80 -2.56 -21.40
C LEU A 437 15.95 -2.07 -22.27
N LEU A 438 15.92 -2.46 -23.54
CA LEU A 438 16.94 -2.15 -24.54
C LEU A 438 16.41 -1.13 -25.56
N PRO A 439 17.28 -0.34 -26.21
CA PRO A 439 16.90 0.48 -27.35
C PRO A 439 16.41 -0.38 -28.53
N ARG A 440 15.48 0.15 -29.33
CA ARG A 440 15.02 -0.54 -30.56
C ARG A 440 16.19 -0.83 -31.49
N GLY A 441 16.17 -2.02 -32.09
CA GLY A 441 17.22 -2.47 -33.02
C GLY A 441 18.47 -3.02 -32.34
N VAL A 442 18.61 -2.89 -31.01
CA VAL A 442 19.66 -3.55 -30.25
C VAL A 442 19.27 -5.02 -30.06
N PRO A 443 20.05 -5.99 -30.57
CA PRO A 443 19.72 -7.40 -30.40
C PRO A 443 19.66 -7.78 -28.93
N ALA A 444 18.74 -8.67 -28.56
CA ALA A 444 18.68 -9.26 -27.23
C ALA A 444 19.93 -10.10 -26.87
N VAL A 445 20.92 -10.17 -27.76
CA VAL A 445 22.22 -10.84 -27.56
C VAL A 445 22.99 -10.25 -26.37
N GLY A 446 22.73 -8.98 -26.00
CA GLY A 446 23.23 -8.39 -24.74
C GLY A 446 22.66 -9.03 -23.46
N ALA A 447 21.52 -9.74 -23.53
CA ALA A 447 21.00 -10.53 -22.42
C ALA A 447 21.89 -11.75 -22.10
N ALA A 448 22.75 -12.19 -23.03
CA ALA A 448 23.78 -13.19 -22.74
C ALA A 448 24.91 -12.65 -21.86
N ALA A 449 25.14 -11.33 -21.83
CA ALA A 449 26.11 -10.73 -20.92
C ALA A 449 25.58 -10.64 -19.47
N VAL A 450 24.27 -10.48 -19.29
CA VAL A 450 23.60 -10.68 -17.99
C VAL A 450 23.67 -12.15 -17.52
N ARG A 451 24.03 -13.10 -18.41
CA ARG A 451 24.36 -14.49 -18.03
C ARG A 451 25.79 -14.68 -17.50
N GLY A 452 26.54 -13.60 -17.27
CA GLY A 452 27.76 -13.61 -16.48
C GLY A 452 27.47 -13.92 -15.00
N PRO A 453 28.18 -13.32 -14.02
CA PRO A 453 27.94 -13.57 -12.60
C PRO A 453 26.46 -13.50 -12.18
N ALA A 454 25.60 -12.78 -12.92
CA ALA A 454 24.15 -12.65 -12.72
C ALA A 454 23.27 -13.70 -13.45
N GLY A 455 23.83 -14.82 -13.92
CA GLY A 455 23.08 -15.91 -14.58
C GLY A 455 21.91 -16.46 -13.77
N TYR A 456 21.86 -16.20 -12.46
CA TYR A 456 20.77 -16.53 -11.57
C TYR A 456 19.50 -15.67 -11.71
N LEU A 457 19.59 -14.47 -12.28
CA LEU A 457 18.41 -13.65 -12.58
C LEU A 457 17.73 -14.07 -13.88
N ALA A 458 18.34 -14.91 -14.71
CA ALA A 458 17.83 -15.26 -16.03
C ALA A 458 16.40 -15.82 -16.01
N ASP A 459 16.06 -16.60 -14.99
CA ASP A 459 14.71 -17.16 -14.81
C ASP A 459 13.66 -16.10 -14.44
N TYR A 460 14.10 -14.95 -13.93
CA TYR A 460 13.28 -13.85 -13.45
C TYR A 460 13.57 -12.54 -14.19
N LEU A 461 14.13 -12.61 -15.40
CA LEU A 461 14.44 -11.45 -16.22
C LEU A 461 13.66 -11.54 -17.53
N VAL A 462 12.93 -10.47 -17.85
CA VAL A 462 12.35 -10.27 -19.18
C VAL A 462 13.12 -9.21 -19.93
N THR A 463 13.47 -9.49 -21.19
CA THR A 463 14.10 -8.51 -22.08
C THR A 463 13.03 -7.88 -22.95
N LEU A 464 12.97 -6.55 -22.97
CA LEU A 464 12.03 -5.78 -23.79
C LEU A 464 12.77 -4.66 -24.52
N HIS A 465 12.16 -4.12 -25.56
CA HIS A 465 12.64 -2.93 -26.26
C HIS A 465 11.76 -1.72 -25.97
N HIS A 466 12.36 -0.55 -25.80
CA HIS A 466 11.65 0.73 -25.62
C HIS A 466 12.11 1.77 -26.66
N GLY A 467 11.45 2.93 -26.68
CA GLY A 467 11.69 4.00 -27.67
C GLY A 467 12.80 5.00 -27.35
N ARG A 468 13.66 4.75 -26.37
CA ARG A 468 14.81 5.60 -26.00
C ARG A 468 16.13 4.89 -26.36
N ASP A 469 17.23 5.63 -26.26
CA ASP A 469 18.56 5.15 -26.68
C ASP A 469 19.40 4.56 -25.53
N ASP A 470 18.82 4.43 -24.33
CA ASP A 470 19.47 3.90 -23.14
C ASP A 470 19.02 2.48 -22.77
N VAL A 471 19.87 1.78 -22.02
CA VAL A 471 19.50 0.54 -21.35
C VAL A 471 19.03 0.85 -19.94
N MET A 472 17.93 0.22 -19.53
CA MET A 472 17.36 0.36 -18.18
C MET A 472 17.10 -1.02 -17.58
N LEU A 473 17.59 -1.24 -16.36
CA LEU A 473 17.18 -2.39 -15.54
C LEU A 473 16.09 -1.93 -14.57
N VAL A 474 14.92 -2.53 -14.65
CA VAL A 474 13.75 -2.21 -13.81
C VAL A 474 13.48 -3.36 -12.84
N ARG A 475 13.31 -3.01 -11.56
CA ARG A 475 12.98 -3.93 -10.47
C ARG A 475 11.55 -4.49 -10.62
N PRO A 476 11.23 -5.63 -9.98
CA PRO A 476 9.86 -6.17 -9.94
C PRO A 476 8.82 -5.19 -9.38
N ASP A 477 9.22 -4.27 -8.50
CA ASP A 477 8.37 -3.21 -7.93
C ASP A 477 8.22 -1.96 -8.83
N ALA A 478 8.62 -2.07 -10.10
CA ALA A 478 8.58 -1.02 -11.13
C ALA A 478 9.44 0.22 -10.83
N HIS A 479 10.51 0.08 -10.04
CA HIS A 479 11.51 1.13 -9.84
C HIS A 479 12.76 0.88 -10.67
N LEU A 480 13.37 1.95 -11.19
CA LEU A 480 14.61 1.87 -11.94
C LEU A 480 15.75 1.43 -11.01
N ALA A 481 16.40 0.32 -11.31
CA ALA A 481 17.57 -0.16 -10.58
C ALA A 481 18.86 0.43 -11.16
N TRP A 482 18.98 0.41 -12.48
CA TRP A 482 20.19 0.85 -13.19
C TRP A 482 19.84 1.44 -14.55
N ARG A 483 20.69 2.34 -15.04
CA ARG A 483 20.61 2.95 -16.37
C ARG A 483 22.00 3.22 -16.92
N GLY A 484 22.21 2.94 -18.21
CA GLY A 484 23.47 3.20 -18.91
C GLY A 484 23.32 3.20 -20.42
N ALA A 485 24.44 3.33 -21.12
CA ALA A 485 24.50 3.19 -22.57
C ALA A 485 24.34 1.71 -22.98
N HIS A 486 23.97 1.46 -24.24
CA HIS A 486 23.71 0.09 -24.73
C HIS A 486 24.95 -0.80 -24.80
N ASP A 487 26.13 -0.20 -24.79
CA ASP A 487 27.44 -0.86 -24.75
C ASP A 487 28.05 -0.92 -23.34
N ASP A 488 27.44 -0.30 -22.32
CA ASP A 488 27.91 -0.29 -20.92
C ASP A 488 27.51 -1.56 -20.14
N VAL A 489 27.84 -2.72 -20.71
CA VAL A 489 27.63 -4.02 -20.09
C VAL A 489 28.38 -4.12 -18.76
N ALA A 490 29.63 -3.65 -18.73
CA ALA A 490 30.46 -3.69 -17.53
C ALA A 490 29.87 -2.84 -16.38
N GLY A 491 29.19 -1.74 -16.69
CA GLY A 491 28.47 -0.93 -15.70
C GLY A 491 27.28 -1.66 -15.08
N LEU A 492 26.52 -2.38 -15.90
CA LEU A 492 25.41 -3.21 -15.43
C LEU A 492 25.91 -4.36 -14.53
N ASP A 493 26.97 -5.07 -14.96
CA ASP A 493 27.54 -6.18 -14.19
C ASP A 493 28.09 -5.70 -12.83
N ARG A 494 28.78 -4.55 -12.80
CA ARG A 494 29.24 -3.96 -11.53
C ARG A 494 28.09 -3.62 -10.61
N TRP A 495 26.99 -3.08 -11.14
CA TRP A 495 25.81 -2.77 -10.34
C TRP A 495 25.19 -4.04 -9.76
N LEU A 496 24.99 -5.07 -10.58
CA LEU A 496 24.45 -6.37 -10.16
C LEU A 496 25.33 -7.03 -9.09
N ALA A 497 26.65 -7.06 -9.31
CA ALA A 497 27.61 -7.63 -8.37
C ALA A 497 27.72 -6.85 -7.06
N THR A 498 27.34 -5.56 -7.02
CA THR A 498 27.36 -4.76 -5.79
C THR A 498 26.01 -4.88 -5.06
N ALA A 499 24.92 -4.66 -5.78
CA ALA A 499 23.57 -4.59 -5.22
C ALA A 499 22.99 -5.96 -4.88
N LEU A 500 23.34 -7.00 -5.64
CA LEU A 500 22.80 -8.36 -5.54
C LEU A 500 23.94 -9.38 -5.41
N HIS A 501 25.00 -9.03 -4.67
CA HIS A 501 26.08 -9.97 -4.41
C HIS A 501 25.52 -11.20 -3.68
N PRO A 502 25.92 -12.42 -4.09
CA PRO A 502 25.48 -13.62 -3.40
C PRO A 502 26.01 -13.63 -1.98
N GLY A 503 25.16 -14.02 -1.02
CA GLY A 503 25.59 -14.25 0.34
C GLY A 503 26.62 -15.37 0.38
N GLY A 504 27.79 -15.13 0.96
CA GLY A 504 28.73 -16.20 1.29
C GLY A 504 28.03 -17.18 2.21
N THR A 505 27.98 -18.45 1.82
CA THR A 505 27.66 -19.53 2.76
C THR A 505 28.76 -19.51 3.83
N GLN A 506 28.45 -18.99 5.02
CA GLN A 506 29.26 -19.24 6.20
C GLN A 506 28.95 -20.63 6.74
#